data_AF-A0A1F7Q2E2-F1
#
_entry.id   AF-A0A1F7Q2E2-F1
#
_cell.length_a   1.000
_cell.length_b   1.000
_cell.length_c   1.000
_cell.angle_alpha   90.00
_cell.angle_beta   90.00
_cell.angle_gamma   90.00
#
_symmetry.space_group_name_H-M   'P 1'
#
loop_
_entity.id
_entity.type
_entity.pdbx_description
1 polymer ?
#
loop_
_entity_poly.entity_id
_entity_poly.type
_entity_poly.pdbx_seq_one_letter_code
_entity_poly.pdbx_strand_id
1 'polypeptide(L)'
;MKTKKKKDLRRLIGEFIKLQLAGNIPLVITYIGLILFNQLLNWEEFYALALAATLGNIFYFIADDKWVFPQRKGQKKSRYEVVKFFIFVVLNASTVFTITYGLSYFFDISPYLGQLISTTLSVLWVFPIMRFWVFAQTKSKVRPRRRTSKQSA
;
A
#
# COMPACT_ATOMS: atom_id res chain seq x y z
N MET A 1 15.84 27.30 -8.97
CA MET A 1 16.08 25.97 -8.36
C MET A 1 15.25 25.67 -7.10
N LYS A 2 14.92 26.66 -6.23
CA LYS A 2 14.12 26.48 -5.00
C LYS A 2 12.64 26.03 -5.21
N THR A 3 12.03 26.38 -6.34
CA THR A 3 10.61 26.08 -6.64
C THR A 3 10.35 24.61 -6.99
N LYS A 4 11.32 23.90 -7.59
CA LYS A 4 11.19 22.46 -7.90
C LYS A 4 11.16 21.62 -6.62
N LYS A 5 12.10 21.86 -5.68
CA LYS A 5 12.15 21.16 -4.38
C LYS A 5 10.85 21.33 -3.57
N LYS A 6 10.26 22.54 -3.56
CA LYS A 6 8.97 22.80 -2.87
C LYS A 6 7.80 22.03 -3.50
N LYS A 7 7.75 21.91 -4.84
CA LYS A 7 6.72 21.10 -5.52
C LYS A 7 6.87 19.61 -5.24
N ASP A 8 8.09 19.09 -5.20
CA ASP A 8 8.34 17.68 -4.84
C ASP A 8 7.99 17.38 -3.38
N LEU A 9 8.28 18.29 -2.45
CA LEU A 9 7.92 18.14 -1.04
C LEU A 9 6.40 18.17 -0.81
N ARG A 10 5.69 19.13 -1.41
CA ARG A 10 4.20 19.17 -1.32
C ARG A 10 3.57 17.90 -1.87
N ARG A 11 4.14 17.36 -2.95
CA ARG A 11 3.70 16.09 -3.52
C ARG A 11 3.97 14.93 -2.56
N LEU A 12 5.15 14.84 -1.95
CA LEU A 12 5.49 13.81 -0.97
C LEU A 12 4.53 13.83 0.21
N ILE A 13 4.27 15.01 0.78
CA ILE A 13 3.32 15.17 1.89
C ILE A 13 1.91 14.77 1.46
N GLY A 14 1.47 15.18 0.26
CA GLY A 14 0.16 14.78 -0.26
C GLY A 14 0.01 13.26 -0.45
N GLU A 15 1.03 12.59 -0.97
CA GLU A 15 1.04 11.13 -1.09
C GLU A 15 1.09 10.45 0.28
N PHE A 16 1.84 11.00 1.24
CA PHE A 16 1.88 10.49 2.61
C PHE A 16 0.50 10.55 3.28
N ILE A 17 -0.17 11.70 3.24
CA ILE A 17 -1.50 11.89 3.82
C ILE A 17 -2.50 10.93 3.17
N LYS A 18 -2.49 10.83 1.84
CA LYS A 18 -3.36 9.90 1.13
C LYS A 18 -3.09 8.44 1.51
N LEU A 19 -1.83 8.06 1.72
CA LEU A 19 -1.48 6.71 2.16
C LEU A 19 -2.01 6.43 3.57
N GLN A 20 -1.90 7.38 4.50
CA GLN A 20 -2.49 7.23 5.84
C GLN A 20 -4.01 7.08 5.78
N LEU A 21 -4.68 7.85 4.91
CA LEU A 21 -6.12 7.71 4.70
C LEU A 21 -6.48 6.36 4.05
N ALA A 22 -5.72 5.94 3.03
CA ALA A 22 -5.92 4.68 2.34
C ALA A 22 -5.68 3.47 3.26
N GLY A 23 -4.75 3.57 4.22
CA GLY A 23 -4.48 2.53 5.21
C GLY A 23 -5.69 2.17 6.09
N ASN A 24 -6.72 3.02 6.15
CA ASN A 24 -7.97 2.72 6.84
C ASN A 24 -8.97 1.93 5.98
N ILE A 25 -8.78 1.88 4.66
CA ILE A 25 -9.68 1.18 3.72
C ILE A 25 -9.80 -0.32 4.04
N PRO A 26 -8.71 -1.08 4.28
CA PRO A 26 -8.81 -2.47 4.67
C PRO A 26 -9.71 -2.66 5.88
N LEU A 27 -9.55 -1.83 6.92
CA LEU A 27 -10.34 -1.94 8.15
C LEU A 27 -11.83 -1.75 7.88
N VAL A 28 -12.19 -0.64 7.22
CA VAL A 28 -13.60 -0.32 6.94
C VAL A 28 -14.25 -1.38 6.04
N ILE A 29 -13.59 -1.78 4.96
CA ILE A 29 -14.10 -2.82 4.04
C ILE A 29 -14.23 -4.15 4.77
N THR A 30 -13.28 -4.52 5.62
CA THR A 30 -13.32 -5.79 6.37
C THR A 30 -14.47 -5.80 7.35
N TYR A 31 -14.70 -4.73 8.10
CA TYR A 31 -15.83 -4.63 9.03
C TYR A 31 -17.18 -4.68 8.32
N ILE A 32 -17.34 -3.94 7.22
CA ILE A 32 -18.56 -3.99 6.41
C ILE A 32 -18.77 -5.39 5.83
N GLY A 33 -17.71 -5.98 5.27
CA GLY A 33 -17.77 -7.33 4.71
C GLY A 33 -18.11 -8.39 5.76
N LEU A 34 -17.55 -8.29 6.96
CA LEU A 34 -17.89 -9.15 8.10
C LEU A 34 -19.37 -9.07 8.45
N ILE A 35 -19.90 -7.86 8.59
CA ILE A 35 -21.33 -7.66 8.90
C ILE A 35 -22.18 -8.27 7.79
N LEU A 36 -21.86 -8.02 6.52
CA LEU A 36 -22.61 -8.56 5.38
C LEU A 36 -22.53 -10.08 5.26
N PHE A 37 -21.37 -10.69 5.47
CA PHE A 37 -21.21 -12.14 5.31
C PHE A 37 -21.70 -12.93 6.53
N ASN A 38 -21.47 -12.41 7.74
CA ASN A 38 -21.90 -13.07 8.97
C ASN A 38 -23.42 -12.90 9.15
N GLN A 39 -23.94 -11.68 9.08
CA GLN A 39 -25.37 -11.44 9.38
C GLN A 39 -26.31 -11.77 8.23
N LEU A 40 -25.88 -11.63 6.97
CA LEU A 40 -26.77 -11.83 5.82
C LEU A 40 -26.68 -13.24 5.22
N LEU A 41 -25.52 -13.90 5.33
CA LEU A 41 -25.27 -15.22 4.73
C LEU A 41 -25.05 -16.33 5.77
N ASN A 42 -25.01 -16.01 7.07
CA ASN A 42 -24.73 -16.96 8.17
C ASN A 42 -23.45 -17.78 7.94
N TRP A 43 -22.45 -17.19 7.30
CA TRP A 43 -21.16 -17.86 7.10
C TRP A 43 -20.40 -17.94 8.41
N GLU A 44 -19.65 -19.03 8.58
CA GLU A 44 -18.74 -19.17 9.73
C GLU A 44 -17.79 -17.97 9.78
N GLU A 45 -17.59 -17.45 10.99
CA GLU A 45 -16.89 -16.19 11.24
C GLU A 45 -15.50 -16.16 10.58
N PHE A 46 -14.81 -17.30 10.59
CA PHE A 46 -13.51 -17.44 9.97
C PHE A 46 -13.54 -17.20 8.44
N TYR A 47 -14.46 -17.84 7.71
CA TYR A 47 -14.54 -17.68 6.26
C TYR A 47 -15.05 -16.29 5.86
N ALA A 48 -15.99 -15.75 6.62
CA ALA A 48 -16.46 -14.38 6.46
C ALA A 48 -15.32 -13.37 6.63
N LEU A 49 -14.52 -13.51 7.71
CA LEU A 49 -13.36 -12.66 7.99
C LEU A 49 -12.30 -12.76 6.89
N ALA A 50 -11.94 -13.98 6.50
CA ALA A 50 -10.90 -14.21 5.49
C ALA A 50 -11.27 -13.57 4.15
N LEU A 51 -12.53 -13.72 3.70
CA LEU A 51 -12.98 -13.12 2.46
C LEU A 51 -13.07 -11.59 2.56
N ALA A 52 -13.64 -11.07 3.65
CA ALA A 52 -13.76 -9.63 3.87
C ALA A 52 -12.39 -8.94 3.95
N ALA A 53 -11.43 -9.54 4.65
CA ALA A 53 -10.05 -9.04 4.75
C ALA A 53 -9.33 -9.09 3.40
N THR A 54 -9.56 -10.12 2.60
CA THR A 54 -9.02 -10.22 1.24
C THR A 54 -9.55 -9.09 0.36
N LEU A 55 -10.87 -8.86 0.37
CA LEU A 55 -11.48 -7.75 -0.35
C LEU A 55 -10.92 -6.41 0.13
N GLY A 56 -10.80 -6.19 1.44
CA GLY A 56 -10.23 -4.97 2.00
C GLY A 56 -8.82 -4.67 1.49
N ASN A 57 -7.96 -5.69 1.43
CA ASN A 57 -6.62 -5.54 0.87
C ASN A 57 -6.61 -5.27 -0.64
N ILE A 58 -7.56 -5.85 -1.40
CA ILE A 58 -7.71 -5.56 -2.83
C ILE A 58 -8.12 -4.10 -3.04
N PHE A 59 -9.12 -3.62 -2.31
CA PHE A 59 -9.56 -2.22 -2.39
C PHE A 59 -8.45 -1.26 -1.97
N TYR A 60 -7.68 -1.63 -0.96
CA TYR A 60 -6.51 -0.85 -0.53
C TYR A 60 -5.44 -0.77 -1.62
N PHE A 61 -5.10 -1.89 -2.27
CA PHE A 61 -4.20 -1.88 -3.44
C PHE A 61 -4.71 -0.98 -4.57
N ILE A 62 -6.01 -1.05 -4.88
CA ILE A 62 -6.61 -0.22 -5.93
C ILE A 62 -6.54 1.27 -5.57
N ALA A 63 -6.81 1.62 -4.31
CA ALA A 63 -6.69 2.99 -3.82
C ALA A 63 -5.24 3.47 -3.90
N ASP A 64 -4.28 2.63 -3.53
CA ASP A 64 -2.87 2.97 -3.61
C ASP A 64 -2.40 3.19 -5.06
N ASP A 65 -2.73 2.28 -5.99
CA ASP A 65 -2.36 2.37 -7.41
C ASP A 65 -3.02 3.56 -8.12
N LYS A 66 -4.32 3.79 -7.90
CA LYS A 66 -5.09 4.79 -8.67
C LYS A 66 -5.12 6.17 -8.01
N TRP A 67 -5.16 6.25 -6.69
CA TRP A 67 -5.43 7.50 -5.96
C TRP A 67 -4.21 8.04 -5.20
N VAL A 68 -3.47 7.18 -4.51
CA VAL A 68 -2.28 7.58 -3.73
C VAL A 68 -1.10 7.82 -4.66
N PHE A 69 -0.76 6.85 -5.52
CA PHE A 69 0.39 6.88 -6.42
C PHE A 69 -0.01 6.88 -7.90
N PRO A 70 -0.80 7.86 -8.38
CA PRO A 70 -1.30 7.85 -9.75
C PRO A 70 -0.14 7.84 -10.77
N GLN A 71 -0.20 6.88 -11.69
CA GLN A 71 0.80 6.72 -12.74
C GLN A 71 0.85 7.96 -13.65
N ARG A 72 2.06 8.33 -14.08
CA ARG A 72 2.23 9.40 -15.07
C ARG A 72 1.93 8.86 -16.48
N LYS A 73 1.26 9.67 -17.32
CA LYS A 73 0.98 9.34 -18.73
C LYS A 73 2.21 8.71 -19.41
N GLY A 74 2.11 7.45 -19.84
CA GLY A 74 3.16 6.71 -20.55
C GLY A 74 3.90 5.63 -19.76
N GLN A 75 3.58 5.40 -18.49
CA GLN A 75 4.11 4.26 -17.71
C GLN A 75 3.27 3.01 -17.94
N LYS A 76 3.92 1.85 -18.10
CA LYS A 76 3.24 0.55 -18.23
C LYS A 76 3.00 -0.03 -16.84
N LYS A 77 1.77 -0.47 -16.57
CA LYS A 77 1.44 -1.25 -15.37
C LYS A 77 2.26 -2.53 -15.33
N SER A 78 2.99 -2.73 -14.24
CA SER A 78 3.75 -3.95 -14.03
C SER A 78 2.89 -4.92 -13.22
N ARG A 79 2.65 -6.14 -13.72
CA ARG A 79 1.96 -7.21 -12.96
C ARG A 79 2.66 -7.52 -11.63
N TYR A 80 3.94 -7.19 -11.51
CA TYR A 80 4.74 -7.37 -10.30
C TYR A 80 4.37 -6.39 -9.17
N GLU A 81 3.60 -5.32 -9.42
CA GLU A 81 3.15 -4.38 -8.37
C GLU A 81 2.24 -5.09 -7.36
N VAL A 82 1.35 -5.98 -7.82
CA VAL A 82 0.45 -6.77 -6.96
C VAL A 82 1.26 -7.73 -6.07
N VAL A 83 2.26 -8.41 -6.64
CA VAL A 83 3.10 -9.36 -5.88
C VAL A 83 3.93 -8.63 -4.83
N LYS A 84 4.54 -7.50 -5.18
CA LYS A 84 5.28 -6.66 -4.22
C LYS A 84 4.37 -6.13 -3.11
N PHE A 85 3.16 -5.72 -3.45
CA PHE A 85 2.18 -5.28 -2.48
C PHE A 85 1.80 -6.41 -1.53
N PHE A 86 1.55 -7.61 -2.04
CA PHE A 86 1.24 -8.77 -1.20
C PHE A 86 2.41 -9.12 -0.25
N ILE A 87 3.64 -9.16 -0.77
CA ILE A 87 4.85 -9.36 0.05
C ILE A 87 4.95 -8.27 1.12
N PHE A 88 4.67 -7.02 0.76
CA PHE A 88 4.68 -5.90 1.69
C PHE A 88 3.64 -6.05 2.79
N VAL A 89 2.39 -6.42 2.46
CA VAL A 89 1.32 -6.62 3.46
C VAL A 89 1.71 -7.70 4.47
N VAL A 90 2.21 -8.84 3.99
CA VAL A 90 2.66 -9.94 4.86
C VAL A 90 3.82 -9.50 5.74
N LEU A 91 4.86 -8.89 5.15
CA LEU A 91 6.04 -8.44 5.88
C LEU A 91 5.68 -7.38 6.92
N ASN A 92 4.83 -6.42 6.57
CA ASN A 92 4.39 -5.38 7.49
C ASN A 92 3.57 -5.96 8.65
N ALA A 93 2.66 -6.90 8.38
CA ALA A 93 1.91 -7.59 9.42
C ALA A 93 2.83 -8.36 10.37
N SER A 94 3.82 -9.09 9.83
CA SER A 94 4.82 -9.79 10.63
C SER A 94 5.68 -8.84 11.47
N THR A 95 6.09 -7.70 10.92
CA THR A 95 6.86 -6.68 11.66
C THR A 95 6.04 -6.10 12.80
N VAL A 96 4.79 -5.69 12.55
CA VAL A 96 3.90 -5.15 13.58
C VAL A 96 3.64 -6.18 14.68
N PHE A 97 3.41 -7.44 14.31
CA PHE A 97 3.25 -8.53 15.26
C PHE A 97 4.51 -8.75 16.12
N THR A 98 5.69 -8.78 15.50
CA THR A 98 6.97 -9.00 16.19
C THR A 98 7.26 -7.87 17.19
N ILE A 99 7.03 -6.62 16.80
CA ILE A 99 7.23 -5.47 17.71
C ILE A 99 6.21 -5.52 18.84
N THR A 100 4.93 -5.80 18.54
CA THR A 100 3.87 -5.89 19.57
C THR A 100 4.17 -7.00 20.57
N TYR A 101 4.58 -8.17 20.08
CA TYR A 101 4.98 -9.31 20.92
C TYR A 101 6.22 -8.97 21.76
N GLY A 102 7.24 -8.34 21.17
CA GLY A 102 8.42 -7.89 21.90
C GLY A 102 8.08 -6.89 23.00
N LEU A 103 7.22 -5.91 22.73
CA LEU A 103 6.77 -4.94 23.74
C LEU A 103 6.00 -5.62 24.88
N SER A 104 5.13 -6.57 24.55
CA SER A 104 4.39 -7.33 25.56
C SER A 104 5.31 -8.21 26.40
N TYR A 105 6.27 -8.90 25.78
CA TYR A 105 7.15 -9.84 26.47
C TYR A 105 8.21 -9.15 27.34
N PHE A 106 8.82 -8.06 26.87
CA PHE A 106 9.92 -7.39 27.59
C PHE A 106 9.48 -6.29 28.54
N PHE A 107 8.38 -5.60 28.25
CA PHE A 107 7.95 -4.41 28.99
C PHE A 107 6.59 -4.59 29.68
N ASP A 108 5.98 -5.78 29.59
CA ASP A 108 4.65 -6.09 30.12
C ASP A 108 3.56 -5.09 29.65
N ILE A 109 3.79 -4.50 28.48
CA ILE A 109 2.87 -3.53 27.88
C ILE A 109 1.68 -4.32 27.33
N SER A 110 0.47 -3.86 27.67
CA SER A 110 -0.77 -4.40 27.13
C SER A 110 -0.68 -4.55 25.60
N PRO A 111 -1.07 -5.71 25.01
CA PRO A 111 -0.99 -5.94 23.58
C PRO A 111 -1.69 -4.85 22.74
N TYR A 112 -2.73 -4.23 23.28
CA TYR A 112 -3.44 -3.10 22.64
C TYR A 112 -2.55 -1.86 22.50
N LEU A 113 -1.81 -1.51 23.56
CA LEU A 113 -0.86 -0.39 23.53
C LEU A 113 0.36 -0.75 22.66
N GLY A 114 0.83 -1.99 22.74
CA GLY A 114 1.90 -2.51 21.89
C GLY A 114 1.54 -2.41 20.40
N GLN A 115 0.31 -2.73 20.03
CA GLN A 115 -0.18 -2.64 18.66
C GLN A 115 -0.27 -1.19 18.18
N LEU A 116 -0.75 -0.26 19.03
CA LEU A 116 -0.76 1.17 18.70
C LEU A 116 0.64 1.72 18.44
N ILE A 117 1.59 1.41 19.32
CA ILE A 117 3.00 1.84 19.17
C ILE A 117 3.60 1.24 17.90
N SER A 118 3.43 -0.06 17.69
CA SER A 118 3.95 -0.78 16.52
C SER A 118 3.39 -0.24 15.21
N THR A 119 2.09 0.00 15.16
CA THR A 119 1.41 0.53 13.97
C THR A 119 1.85 1.96 13.70
N THR A 120 2.00 2.79 14.74
CA THR A 120 2.48 4.17 14.61
C THR A 120 3.93 4.21 14.10
N LEU A 121 4.80 3.35 14.64
CA LEU A 121 6.16 3.21 14.15
C LEU A 121 6.20 2.73 12.70
N SER A 122 5.25 1.87 12.30
CA SER A 122 5.21 1.32 10.94
C SER A 122 5.08 2.36 9.84
N VAL A 123 4.47 3.49 10.15
CA VAL A 123 4.36 4.63 9.24
C VAL A 123 5.72 5.07 8.70
N LEU A 124 6.79 4.93 9.49
CA LEU A 124 8.15 5.34 9.11
C LEU A 124 8.70 4.54 7.92
N TRP A 125 8.41 3.24 7.83
CA TRP A 125 8.89 2.39 6.74
C TRP A 125 7.83 2.09 5.68
N VAL A 126 6.53 2.10 6.04
CA VAL A 126 5.42 1.86 5.12
C VAL A 126 5.46 2.83 3.95
N PHE A 127 5.59 4.13 4.21
CA PHE A 127 5.62 5.14 3.16
C PHE A 127 6.79 5.00 2.17
N PRO A 128 8.06 4.93 2.61
CA PRO A 128 9.18 4.78 1.68
C PRO A 128 9.13 3.46 0.92
N ILE A 129 8.74 2.34 1.55
CA ILE A 129 8.66 1.05 0.86
C ILE A 129 7.55 1.06 -0.20
N MET A 130 6.35 1.54 0.15
CA MET A 130 5.25 1.65 -0.81
C MET A 130 5.64 2.52 -2.00
N ARG A 131 6.21 3.70 -1.74
CA ARG A 131 6.53 4.66 -2.80
C ARG A 131 7.70 4.24 -3.67
N PHE A 132 8.79 3.74 -3.07
CA PHE A 132 10.05 3.52 -3.79
C PHE A 132 10.27 2.07 -4.23
N TRP A 133 9.54 1.11 -3.66
CA TRP A 133 9.69 -0.30 -4.02
C TRP A 133 8.44 -0.90 -4.66
N VAL A 134 7.29 -0.80 -3.98
CA VAL A 134 6.02 -1.39 -4.46
C VAL A 134 5.56 -0.66 -5.72
N PHE A 135 5.37 0.66 -5.64
CA PHE A 135 4.96 1.52 -6.74
C PHE A 135 6.12 2.28 -7.38
N ALA A 136 7.31 1.67 -7.35
CA ALA A 136 8.51 2.22 -7.96
C ALA A 136 8.27 2.51 -9.44
N GLN A 137 8.33 3.78 -9.83
CA GLN A 137 8.18 4.18 -11.22
C GLN A 137 9.35 3.63 -12.03
N THR A 138 9.11 2.50 -12.71
CA THR A 138 10.09 1.94 -13.63
C THR A 138 10.17 2.92 -14.80
N LYS A 139 11.30 3.62 -14.93
CA LYS A 139 11.55 4.48 -16.08
C LYS A 139 11.48 3.58 -17.32
N SER A 140 10.37 3.68 -18.06
CA SER A 140 10.29 3.09 -19.39
C SER A 140 11.49 3.62 -20.16
N LYS A 141 12.46 2.74 -20.47
CA LYS A 141 13.48 3.03 -21.47
C LYS A 141 12.67 3.23 -22.76
N VAL A 142 12.31 4.49 -23.04
CA VAL A 142 11.82 4.89 -24.36
C VAL A 142 12.95 4.49 -25.29
N ARG A 143 12.80 3.34 -25.98
CA ARG A 143 13.71 2.97 -27.06
C ARG A 143 13.69 4.15 -28.03
N PRO A 144 14.83 4.82 -28.30
CA PRO A 144 14.84 5.91 -29.24
C PRO A 144 14.27 5.37 -30.56
N ARG A 145 13.20 6.00 -31.02
CA ARG A 145 12.55 5.70 -32.29
C ARG A 145 13.62 5.90 -33.36
N ARG A 146 14.18 4.80 -33.88
CA ARG A 146 15.12 4.81 -35.01
C ARG A 146 14.39 5.55 -36.14
N ARG A 147 14.79 6.80 -36.41
CA ARG A 147 14.35 7.54 -37.59
C ARG A 147 14.92 6.77 -38.77
N THR A 148 14.11 5.93 -39.40
CA THR A 148 14.38 5.47 -40.76
C THR A 148 14.18 6.69 -41.66
N SER A 149 15.28 7.38 -41.95
CA SER A 149 15.34 8.27 -43.10
C SER A 149 15.08 7.39 -44.33
N LYS A 150 13.88 7.48 -44.91
CA LYS A 150 13.71 7.10 -46.30
C LYS A 150 14.53 8.10 -47.10
N GLN A 151 15.73 7.69 -47.50
CA GLN A 151 16.45 8.31 -48.60
C GLN A 151 15.58 8.20 -49.85
N SER A 152 15.35 9.36 -50.45
CA SER A 152 14.82 9.51 -51.79
C SER A 152 15.73 8.80 -52.77
N ALA A 153 15.16 8.01 -53.67
CA ALA A 153 15.70 7.64 -54.97
C ALA A 153 14.52 7.40 -55.91
#